data_AF-A0A9W8CBN9-F1
#
_entry.id   AF-A0A9W8CBN9-F1
#
_cell.length_a   1.000
_cell.length_b   1.000
_cell.length_c   1.000
_cell.angle_alpha   90.00
_cell.angle_beta   90.00
_cell.angle_gamma   90.00
#
_symmetry.space_group_name_H-M   'P 1'
#
loop_
_entity.id
_entity.type
_entity.pdbx_description
1 polymer ?
#
loop_
_entity_poly.entity_id
_entity_poly.type
_entity_poly.pdbx_seq_one_letter_code
_entity_poly.pdbx_strand_id
1 'polypeptide(L)'
;MRSEINRRLQRWVRGVSISTAARRHNLQPHVLPALGSKTYNAHHFGNRKLHASRISCIDQEPGIEDFPVLVPESDMENITDIYITNQQRLFTITEDHLKFYSNLRNLTVTNSQLTSVSTMAFFNNSKLQYLNLRDNNLSTLSWMATRNANMSTLLLSGNPLQCACENIWIKTWLDESEREGLQCLQEGGEAEALSGLTLPSCEHPHVEVNPVVVTQMAGSDAIVICNVSGAPPPELSWSLNSSEHPPLITNYEVTLCLPIK
;
A
#
# COMPACT_ATOMS: atom_id res chain seq x y z
N MET A 1 26.74 -5.60 1.95
CA MET A 1 26.24 -4.64 0.92
C MET A 1 24.77 -4.22 1.08
N ARG A 2 23.99 -4.75 2.05
CA ARG A 2 22.58 -4.33 2.30
C ARG A 2 22.40 -3.11 3.22
N SER A 3 23.48 -2.51 3.72
CA SER A 3 23.45 -1.51 4.81
C SER A 3 23.57 -0.04 4.39
N GLU A 4 23.99 0.25 3.14
CA GLU A 4 24.41 1.60 2.75
C GLU A 4 23.32 2.40 2.02
N ILE A 5 22.32 1.72 1.45
CA ILE A 5 21.20 2.36 0.72
C ILE A 5 20.17 2.94 1.70
N ASN A 6 19.79 2.18 2.74
CA ASN A 6 18.80 2.63 3.74
C ASN A 6 19.30 3.74 4.69
N ARG A 7 20.62 4.01 4.75
CA ARG A 7 21.20 4.88 5.79
C ARG A 7 21.26 6.37 5.41
N ARG A 8 20.91 6.75 4.18
CA ARG A 8 20.95 8.14 3.69
C ARG A 8 19.59 8.87 3.65
N LEU A 9 18.48 8.21 4.01
CA LEU A 9 17.11 8.77 3.90
C LEU A 9 16.41 9.06 5.25
N GLN A 10 17.10 8.94 6.39
CA GLN A 10 16.51 9.11 7.72
C GLN A 10 17.10 10.34 8.45
N ARG A 11 16.56 11.54 8.15
CA ARG A 11 16.74 12.77 8.95
C ARG A 11 15.62 13.78 8.61
N TRP A 12 15.01 14.36 9.65
CA TRP A 12 13.79 15.20 9.64
C TRP A 12 12.51 14.39 9.33
N VAL A 13 11.37 14.57 10.00
CA VAL A 13 10.89 15.63 10.92
C VAL A 13 10.36 15.04 12.24
N ARG A 14 10.44 15.78 13.36
CA ARG A 14 9.71 15.48 14.61
C ARG A 14 8.44 16.33 14.70
N GLY A 15 7.29 15.67 14.89
CA GLY A 15 6.13 16.10 15.69
C GLY A 15 5.36 17.39 15.32
N VAL A 16 4.03 17.33 15.42
CA VAL A 16 3.14 18.24 16.17
C VAL A 16 1.68 17.80 15.92
N SER A 17 0.87 17.75 16.97
CA SER A 17 -0.58 17.50 16.87
C SER A 17 -1.34 18.80 16.63
N ILE A 18 -2.37 18.80 15.78
CA ILE A 18 -3.32 19.93 15.65
C ILE A 18 -4.76 19.41 15.63
N SER A 19 -5.58 19.97 16.52
CA SER A 19 -7.03 19.83 16.50
C SER A 19 -7.67 20.90 15.62
N THR A 20 -8.71 20.57 14.85
CA THR A 20 -9.55 21.57 14.17
C THR A 20 -11.04 21.34 14.44
N ALA A 21 -11.68 22.36 15.00
CA ALA A 21 -13.13 22.41 15.16
C ALA A 21 -13.78 22.87 13.85
N ALA A 22 -14.70 22.08 13.28
CA ALA A 22 -15.45 22.43 12.08
C ALA A 22 -16.76 23.18 12.42
N ARG A 23 -17.02 24.31 11.75
CA ARG A 23 -18.31 25.01 11.83
C ARG A 23 -19.34 24.29 10.96
N ARG A 24 -20.58 24.21 11.47
CA ARG A 24 -21.72 23.62 10.75
C ARG A 24 -22.14 24.49 9.56
N HIS A 25 -22.35 23.87 8.40
CA HIS A 25 -23.34 24.31 7.43
C HIS A 25 -24.34 23.17 7.19
N ASN A 26 -25.62 23.47 7.37
CA ASN A 26 -26.70 22.50 7.18
C ASN A 26 -26.97 22.27 5.69
N LEU A 27 -26.69 21.07 5.21
CA LEU A 27 -27.27 20.50 4.00
C LEU A 27 -27.70 19.08 4.35
N GLN A 28 -29.01 18.80 4.30
CA GLN A 28 -29.54 17.44 4.52
C GLN A 28 -29.33 16.59 3.27
N PRO A 29 -28.65 15.43 3.35
CA PRO A 29 -28.67 14.44 2.28
C PRO A 29 -29.90 13.54 2.42
N HIS A 30 -30.51 13.21 1.28
CA HIS A 30 -31.54 12.16 1.23
C HIS A 30 -30.96 10.80 1.63
N VAL A 31 -31.75 10.01 2.36
CA VAL A 31 -31.37 8.66 2.80
C VAL A 31 -31.43 7.70 1.62
N LEU A 32 -30.27 7.15 1.24
CA LEU A 32 -30.16 5.88 0.51
C LEU A 32 -29.79 4.78 1.52
N PRO A 33 -30.32 3.56 1.38
CA PRO A 33 -30.14 2.51 2.38
C PRO A 33 -28.71 1.98 2.40
N ALA A 34 -28.09 1.99 3.59
CA ALA A 34 -26.78 1.39 3.79
C ALA A 34 -26.83 -0.13 3.63
N LEU A 35 -26.06 -0.65 2.67
CA LEU A 35 -25.68 -2.07 2.65
C LEU A 35 -24.76 -2.31 3.85
N GLY A 36 -25.19 -3.17 4.76
CA GLY A 36 -24.74 -3.12 6.16
C GLY A 36 -23.33 -3.65 6.40
N SER A 37 -22.43 -2.77 6.87
CA SER A 37 -21.23 -3.18 7.60
C SER A 37 -21.65 -3.81 8.94
N LYS A 38 -21.52 -5.14 9.05
CA LYS A 38 -21.73 -5.82 10.34
C LYS A 38 -20.52 -5.57 11.23
N THR A 39 -20.69 -4.73 12.24
CA THR A 39 -19.71 -4.54 13.31
C THR A 39 -19.64 -5.79 14.19
N TYR A 40 -18.59 -6.61 13.98
CA TYR A 40 -18.33 -7.79 14.79
C TYR A 40 -17.66 -7.38 16.11
N ASN A 41 -18.48 -7.08 17.12
CA ASN A 41 -18.00 -6.92 18.50
C ASN A 41 -17.13 -8.12 18.90
N ALA A 42 -15.97 -7.88 19.51
CA ALA A 42 -15.02 -8.93 19.90
C ALA A 42 -15.62 -10.03 20.80
N HIS A 43 -16.71 -9.72 21.52
CA HIS A 43 -17.49 -10.66 22.33
C HIS A 43 -18.29 -11.71 21.54
N HIS A 44 -18.41 -11.61 20.21
CA HIS A 44 -19.12 -12.59 19.37
C HIS A 44 -18.20 -13.61 18.68
N PHE A 45 -16.89 -13.58 18.93
CA PHE A 45 -15.97 -14.62 18.48
C PHE A 45 -15.97 -15.79 19.46
N GLY A 46 -16.82 -16.78 19.20
CA GLY A 46 -16.84 -18.04 19.95
C GLY A 46 -15.45 -18.69 20.01
N ASN A 47 -14.93 -18.88 21.23
CA ASN A 47 -13.72 -19.65 21.54
C ASN A 47 -12.44 -19.35 20.72
N ARG A 48 -12.19 -18.09 20.31
CA ARG A 48 -10.87 -17.69 19.76
C ARG A 48 -10.01 -16.98 20.80
N LYS A 49 -8.79 -17.49 21.03
CA LYS A 49 -7.80 -16.88 21.93
C LYS A 49 -7.27 -15.58 21.32
N LEU A 50 -7.72 -14.45 21.84
CA LEU A 50 -7.01 -13.18 21.70
C LEU A 50 -5.72 -13.27 22.52
N HIS A 51 -4.61 -13.66 21.89
CA HIS A 51 -3.30 -13.23 22.39
C HIS A 51 -3.26 -11.70 22.26
N ALA A 52 -2.81 -10.99 23.30
CA ALA A 52 -3.08 -9.56 23.49
C ALA A 52 -2.60 -8.59 22.37
N SER A 53 -1.87 -9.09 21.37
CA SER A 53 -1.46 -8.35 20.17
C SER A 53 -1.73 -9.07 18.83
N ARG A 54 -2.54 -10.15 18.81
CA ARG A 54 -2.77 -10.98 17.62
C ARG A 54 -4.25 -11.23 17.30
N ILE A 55 -4.64 -10.91 16.07
CA ILE A 55 -5.91 -11.28 15.45
C ILE A 55 -5.73 -12.58 14.64
N SER A 56 -6.73 -13.47 14.64
CA SER A 56 -6.69 -14.69 13.82
C SER A 56 -8.07 -15.09 13.25
N CYS A 57 -8.17 -15.09 11.92
CA CYS A 57 -9.34 -15.46 11.13
C CYS A 57 -9.07 -16.73 10.33
N ILE A 58 -9.60 -17.86 10.83
CA ILE A 58 -9.35 -19.20 10.29
C ILE A 58 -10.64 -19.95 9.89
N ASP A 59 -11.78 -19.56 10.48
CA ASP A 59 -13.06 -20.23 10.23
C ASP A 59 -13.57 -19.85 8.84
N GLN A 60 -13.98 -20.85 8.05
CA GLN A 60 -14.32 -20.69 6.63
C GLN A 60 -15.78 -20.29 6.38
N GLU A 61 -16.69 -20.63 7.29
CA GLU A 61 -18.13 -20.40 7.14
C GLU A 61 -18.68 -19.53 8.27
N PRO A 62 -19.33 -18.38 7.97
CA PRO A 62 -19.43 -17.76 6.64
C PRO A 62 -18.08 -17.13 6.17
N GLY A 63 -17.04 -17.15 7.00
CA GLY A 63 -15.78 -16.43 6.74
C GLY A 63 -15.95 -14.90 6.82
N ILE A 64 -14.88 -14.16 6.57
CA ILE A 64 -14.87 -12.69 6.53
C ILE A 64 -14.87 -12.15 5.10
N GLU A 65 -15.54 -11.02 4.91
CA GLU A 65 -15.49 -10.18 3.71
C GLU A 65 -14.52 -8.99 3.86
N ASP A 66 -14.23 -8.61 5.10
CA ASP A 66 -13.47 -7.42 5.47
C ASP A 66 -12.64 -7.69 6.74
N PHE A 67 -11.65 -6.86 7.02
CA PHE A 67 -10.81 -6.95 8.21
C PHE A 67 -11.63 -6.64 9.47
N PRO A 68 -11.35 -7.30 10.61
CA PRO A 68 -12.00 -6.94 11.87
C PRO A 68 -11.72 -5.48 12.24
N VAL A 69 -12.70 -4.80 12.82
CA VAL A 69 -12.55 -3.46 13.41
C VAL A 69 -12.78 -3.59 14.91
N LEU A 70 -11.79 -3.18 15.72
CA LEU A 70 -11.90 -3.20 17.18
C LEU A 70 -12.41 -1.85 17.69
N VAL A 71 -13.18 -1.90 18.79
CA VAL A 71 -13.75 -0.71 19.44
C VAL A 71 -13.41 -0.78 20.92
N PRO A 72 -12.70 0.23 21.48
CA PRO A 72 -12.23 1.47 20.84
C PRO A 72 -11.14 1.26 19.79
N GLU A 73 -10.98 2.23 18.88
CA GLU A 73 -9.95 2.18 17.80
C GLU A 73 -8.52 2.01 18.36
N SER A 74 -8.26 2.51 19.58
CA SER A 74 -7.00 2.33 20.30
C SER A 74 -6.63 0.88 20.55
N ASP A 75 -7.58 -0.06 20.52
CA ASP A 75 -7.29 -1.48 20.67
C ASP A 75 -6.58 -2.04 19.42
N MET A 76 -6.82 -1.44 18.23
CA MET A 76 -6.11 -1.79 17.00
C MET A 76 -4.64 -1.38 17.04
N GLU A 77 -4.29 -0.33 17.80
CA GLU A 77 -2.88 0.04 18.03
C GLU A 77 -2.11 -1.02 18.83
N ASN A 78 -2.78 -1.87 19.60
CA ASN A 78 -2.09 -2.95 20.35
C ASN A 78 -1.76 -4.17 19.49
N ILE A 79 -2.31 -4.28 18.28
CA ILE A 79 -2.14 -5.44 17.41
C ILE A 79 -0.83 -5.34 16.61
N THR A 80 0.00 -6.37 16.74
CA THR A 80 1.26 -6.55 16.00
C THR A 80 1.14 -7.63 14.91
N ASP A 81 0.13 -8.51 15.01
CA ASP A 81 0.01 -9.71 14.19
C ASP A 81 -1.44 -9.90 13.69
N ILE A 82 -1.62 -9.97 12.37
CA ILE A 82 -2.89 -10.35 11.74
C ILE A 82 -2.67 -11.62 10.91
N TYR A 83 -3.40 -12.68 11.26
CA TYR A 83 -3.34 -13.97 10.56
C TYR A 83 -4.71 -14.34 9.99
N ILE A 84 -4.83 -14.29 8.68
CA ILE A 84 -6.05 -14.60 7.93
C ILE A 84 -5.72 -15.78 6.99
N THR A 85 -6.58 -16.79 6.99
CA THR A 85 -6.43 -17.92 6.08
C THR A 85 -7.78 -18.55 5.72
N ASN A 86 -7.86 -19.18 4.55
CA ASN A 86 -9.04 -19.89 4.05
C ASN A 86 -10.29 -19.01 3.85
N GLN A 87 -10.15 -17.70 3.61
CA GLN A 87 -11.27 -16.77 3.52
C GLN A 87 -11.76 -16.64 2.08
N GLN A 88 -12.86 -17.32 1.76
CA GLN A 88 -13.42 -17.40 0.41
C GLN A 88 -14.14 -16.12 -0.05
N ARG A 89 -14.29 -15.12 0.83
CA ARG A 89 -14.98 -13.85 0.54
C ARG A 89 -14.12 -12.60 0.73
N LEU A 90 -12.83 -12.76 1.02
CA LEU A 90 -11.88 -11.65 1.18
C LEU A 90 -11.10 -11.46 -0.13
N PHE A 91 -11.42 -10.39 -0.86
CA PHE A 91 -10.89 -10.15 -2.22
C PHE A 91 -9.87 -9.02 -2.31
N THR A 92 -9.83 -8.10 -1.35
CA THR A 92 -8.99 -6.89 -1.42
C THR A 92 -8.32 -6.52 -0.09
N ILE A 93 -7.17 -5.84 -0.17
CA ILE A 93 -6.57 -5.12 0.96
C ILE A 93 -6.44 -3.65 0.55
N THR A 94 -7.01 -2.76 1.36
CA THR A 94 -6.98 -1.30 1.16
C THR A 94 -6.40 -0.59 2.37
N GLU A 95 -6.09 0.70 2.25
CA GLU A 95 -5.63 1.51 3.39
C GLU A 95 -6.68 1.53 4.51
N ASP A 96 -7.98 1.62 4.17
CA ASP A 96 -9.06 1.66 5.15
C ASP A 96 -9.12 0.41 6.04
N HIS A 97 -8.75 -0.76 5.50
CA HIS A 97 -8.71 -2.02 6.26
C HIS A 97 -7.58 -2.04 7.30
N LEU A 98 -6.50 -1.27 7.09
CA LEU A 98 -5.25 -1.37 7.84
C LEU A 98 -4.79 -0.10 8.58
N LYS A 99 -5.41 1.06 8.31
CA LYS A 99 -4.95 2.38 8.80
C LYS A 99 -4.80 2.50 10.32
N PHE A 100 -5.67 1.85 11.09
CA PHE A 100 -5.64 1.89 12.55
C PHE A 100 -4.66 0.87 13.18
N TYR A 101 -4.20 -0.12 12.41
CA TYR A 101 -3.23 -1.12 12.85
C TYR A 101 -1.79 -0.58 12.77
N SER A 102 -1.53 0.59 13.35
CA SER A 102 -0.29 1.36 13.22
C SER A 102 0.96 0.65 13.77
N ASN A 103 0.79 -0.35 14.64
CA ASN A 103 1.85 -1.18 15.21
C ASN A 103 2.00 -2.57 14.54
N LEU A 104 1.24 -2.85 13.47
CA LEU A 104 1.30 -4.11 12.74
C LEU A 104 2.72 -4.40 12.23
N ARG A 105 3.19 -5.62 12.47
CA ARG A 105 4.51 -6.13 12.06
C ARG A 105 4.40 -7.32 11.13
N ASN A 106 3.42 -8.19 11.38
CA ASN A 106 3.24 -9.43 10.65
C ASN A 106 1.82 -9.49 10.08
N LEU A 107 1.70 -9.50 8.75
CA LEU A 107 0.45 -9.74 8.04
C LEU A 107 0.54 -11.04 7.25
N THR A 108 -0.38 -11.96 7.51
CA THR A 108 -0.57 -13.18 6.72
C THR A 108 -2.00 -13.21 6.21
N VAL A 109 -2.18 -13.31 4.89
CA VAL A 109 -3.47 -13.54 4.22
C VAL A 109 -3.22 -14.64 3.20
N THR A 110 -3.64 -15.88 3.47
CA THR A 110 -3.23 -17.06 2.68
C THR A 110 -4.38 -18.00 2.33
N ASN A 111 -4.25 -18.78 1.26
CA ASN A 111 -5.29 -19.70 0.79
C ASN A 111 -6.68 -19.04 0.72
N SER A 112 -6.73 -17.79 0.25
CA SER A 112 -7.93 -16.93 0.25
C SER A 112 -8.13 -16.36 -1.15
N GLN A 113 -9.22 -15.61 -1.38
CA GLN A 113 -9.57 -15.13 -2.73
C GLN A 113 -9.01 -13.72 -3.03
N LEU A 114 -7.87 -13.35 -2.43
CA LEU A 114 -7.29 -12.02 -2.59
C LEU A 114 -6.83 -11.79 -4.04
N THR A 115 -7.46 -10.83 -4.72
CA THR A 115 -7.19 -10.45 -6.12
C THR A 115 -6.45 -9.12 -6.27
N SER A 116 -6.49 -8.24 -5.26
CA SER A 116 -5.79 -6.95 -5.33
C SER A 116 -5.34 -6.40 -3.96
N VAL A 117 -4.23 -5.69 -3.99
CA VAL A 117 -3.70 -4.90 -2.86
C VAL A 117 -3.53 -3.47 -3.35
N SER A 118 -4.17 -2.51 -2.67
CA SER A 118 -4.09 -1.09 -3.00
C SER A 118 -2.64 -0.56 -2.88
N THR A 119 -2.28 0.40 -3.73
CA THR A 119 -0.99 1.11 -3.69
C THR A 119 -0.73 1.84 -2.37
N MET A 120 -1.77 2.14 -1.59
CA MET A 120 -1.67 2.74 -0.25
C MET A 120 -2.00 1.76 0.89
N ALA A 121 -2.16 0.46 0.60
CA ALA A 121 -2.61 -0.56 1.57
C ALA A 121 -1.85 -0.57 2.90
N PHE A 122 -0.52 -0.35 2.86
CA PHE A 122 0.35 -0.39 4.03
C PHE A 122 0.89 1.01 4.43
N PHE A 123 0.30 2.10 3.93
CA PHE A 123 0.80 3.47 4.11
C PHE A 123 1.01 3.84 5.58
N ASN A 124 0.07 3.47 6.46
CA ASN A 124 0.10 3.74 7.89
C ASN A 124 0.85 2.67 8.71
N ASN A 125 1.23 1.55 8.10
CA ASN A 125 1.81 0.38 8.77
C ASN A 125 3.34 0.35 8.65
N SER A 126 4.00 1.46 8.92
CA SER A 126 5.47 1.64 8.80
C SER A 126 6.35 0.61 9.56
N LYS A 127 5.75 -0.15 10.49
CA LYS A 127 6.40 -1.21 11.28
C LYS A 127 6.23 -2.61 10.68
N LEU A 128 5.53 -2.75 9.55
CA LEU A 128 5.32 -4.01 8.85
C LEU A 128 6.65 -4.56 8.34
N GLN A 129 6.97 -5.77 8.78
CA GLN A 129 8.24 -6.48 8.54
C GLN A 129 8.02 -7.79 7.74
N TYR A 130 6.89 -8.45 7.95
CA TYR A 130 6.58 -9.75 7.33
C TYR A 130 5.23 -9.67 6.63
N LEU A 131 5.22 -9.96 5.32
CA LEU A 131 4.03 -10.01 4.49
C LEU A 131 3.94 -11.36 3.76
N ASN A 132 2.93 -12.16 4.10
CA ASN A 132 2.70 -13.46 3.49
C ASN A 132 1.34 -13.47 2.80
N LEU A 133 1.36 -13.41 1.46
CA LEU A 133 0.19 -13.41 0.58
C LEU A 133 0.16 -14.66 -0.30
N ARG A 134 0.78 -15.76 0.14
CA ARG A 134 0.81 -17.03 -0.60
C ARG A 134 -0.59 -17.62 -0.85
N ASP A 135 -0.70 -18.36 -1.95
CA ASP A 135 -1.89 -19.12 -2.30
C ASP A 135 -3.15 -18.21 -2.35
N ASN A 136 -3.06 -17.10 -3.09
CA ASN A 136 -4.20 -16.26 -3.44
C ASN A 136 -4.28 -16.09 -4.97
N ASN A 137 -5.08 -15.15 -5.44
CA ASN A 137 -5.36 -14.91 -6.86
C ASN A 137 -4.78 -13.58 -7.36
N LEU A 138 -3.61 -13.16 -6.84
CA LEU A 138 -2.93 -11.93 -7.25
C LEU A 138 -2.27 -12.10 -8.62
N SER A 139 -2.71 -11.32 -9.61
CA SER A 139 -2.02 -11.19 -10.91
C SER A 139 -0.90 -10.15 -10.88
N THR A 140 -1.04 -9.09 -10.07
CA THR A 140 0.01 -8.10 -9.84
C THR A 140 0.12 -7.71 -8.38
N LEU A 141 1.28 -7.19 -8.00
CA LEU A 141 1.49 -6.49 -6.74
C LEU A 141 2.33 -5.25 -7.00
N SER A 142 1.73 -4.06 -6.90
CA SER A 142 2.44 -2.81 -7.10
C SER A 142 3.48 -2.59 -6.00
N TRP A 143 4.70 -2.23 -6.40
CA TRP A 143 5.79 -1.84 -5.49
C TRP A 143 5.37 -0.70 -4.54
N MET A 144 4.46 0.19 -4.98
CA MET A 144 3.97 1.32 -4.18
C MET A 144 3.43 0.87 -2.82
N ALA A 145 2.65 -0.22 -2.79
CA ALA A 145 2.06 -0.75 -1.57
C ALA A 145 3.14 -1.04 -0.52
N THR A 146 4.33 -1.47 -0.98
CA THR A 146 5.47 -1.84 -0.15
C THR A 146 6.38 -0.66 0.24
N ARG A 147 6.28 0.48 -0.46
CA ARG A 147 7.22 1.61 -0.37
C ARG A 147 7.45 2.14 1.05
N ASN A 148 6.40 2.20 1.86
CA ASN A 148 6.44 2.76 3.21
C ASN A 148 6.69 1.70 4.30
N ALA A 149 6.68 0.41 3.94
CA ALA A 149 6.85 -0.69 4.87
C ALA A 149 8.32 -1.15 4.89
N ASN A 150 8.92 -1.22 6.09
CA ASN A 150 10.30 -1.69 6.25
C ASN A 150 10.35 -3.22 6.29
N MET A 151 9.87 -3.85 5.21
CA MET A 151 9.71 -5.29 5.11
C MET A 151 11.04 -6.02 4.95
N SER A 152 11.13 -7.16 5.62
CA SER A 152 12.24 -8.13 5.57
C SER A 152 11.86 -9.46 4.93
N THR A 153 10.55 -9.75 4.76
CA THR A 153 10.07 -11.00 4.17
C THR A 153 8.79 -10.78 3.38
N LEU A 154 8.73 -11.30 2.15
CA LEU A 154 7.58 -11.20 1.24
C LEU A 154 7.34 -12.58 0.59
N LEU A 155 6.20 -13.20 0.87
CA LEU A 155 5.90 -14.54 0.36
C LEU A 155 4.70 -14.49 -0.60
N LEU A 156 4.93 -14.87 -1.86
CA LEU A 156 3.97 -14.75 -2.97
C LEU A 156 3.74 -16.04 -3.78
N SER A 157 4.39 -17.15 -3.45
CA SER A 157 4.17 -18.44 -4.14
C SER A 157 2.69 -18.84 -4.16
N GLY A 158 2.25 -19.51 -5.23
CA GLY A 158 0.86 -19.92 -5.39
C GLY A 158 -0.09 -18.82 -5.89
N ASN A 159 0.43 -17.65 -6.29
CA ASN A 159 -0.34 -16.61 -6.99
C ASN A 159 -0.09 -16.64 -8.51
N PRO A 160 -1.10 -16.34 -9.35
CA PRO A 160 -0.97 -16.26 -10.81
C PRO A 160 -0.33 -14.94 -11.28
N LEU A 161 0.81 -14.57 -10.69
CA LEU A 161 1.51 -13.32 -11.01
C LEU A 161 1.86 -13.24 -12.49
N GLN A 162 1.60 -12.12 -13.16
CA GLN A 162 1.96 -11.94 -14.57
C GLN A 162 3.46 -11.65 -14.75
N CYS A 163 4.06 -12.18 -15.81
CA CYS A 163 5.41 -11.85 -16.25
C CYS A 163 5.44 -10.46 -16.93
N ALA A 164 5.19 -9.41 -16.15
CA ALA A 164 5.05 -8.03 -16.62
C ALA A 164 5.97 -7.07 -15.84
N CYS A 165 6.26 -5.90 -16.40
CA CYS A 165 7.13 -4.90 -15.76
C CYS A 165 6.61 -4.45 -14.39
N GLU A 166 5.28 -4.44 -14.16
CA GLU A 166 4.69 -4.11 -12.85
C GLU A 166 5.13 -5.08 -11.73
N ASN A 167 5.46 -6.32 -12.07
CA ASN A 167 5.91 -7.35 -11.13
C ASN A 167 7.45 -7.52 -11.10
N ILE A 168 8.21 -6.85 -11.97
CA ILE A 168 9.66 -7.11 -12.10
C ILE A 168 10.46 -6.70 -10.85
N TRP A 169 9.97 -5.73 -10.08
CA TRP A 169 10.59 -5.31 -8.82
C TRP A 169 10.66 -6.47 -7.81
N ILE A 170 9.69 -7.40 -7.83
CA ILE A 170 9.64 -8.58 -6.95
C ILE A 170 10.91 -9.43 -7.13
N LYS A 171 11.39 -9.58 -8.38
CA LYS A 171 12.65 -10.29 -8.71
C LYS A 171 13.87 -9.66 -8.02
N THR A 172 13.87 -8.34 -7.88
CA THR A 172 14.97 -7.58 -7.25
C THR A 172 14.83 -7.46 -5.73
N TRP A 173 13.63 -7.66 -5.20
CA TRP A 173 13.31 -7.51 -3.79
C TRP A 173 13.53 -8.82 -3.01
N LEU A 174 13.11 -9.97 -3.57
CA LEU A 174 13.14 -11.27 -2.90
C LEU A 174 14.57 -11.78 -2.62
N ASP A 175 14.70 -12.52 -1.52
CA ASP A 175 15.88 -13.34 -1.26
C ASP A 175 15.99 -14.51 -2.25
N GLU A 176 17.22 -15.02 -2.47
CA GLU A 176 17.49 -15.95 -3.56
C GLU A 176 16.64 -17.23 -3.50
N SER A 177 16.45 -17.78 -2.30
CA SER A 177 15.61 -18.96 -2.06
C SER A 177 14.12 -18.75 -2.32
N GLU A 178 13.61 -17.53 -2.08
CA GLU A 178 12.21 -17.19 -2.36
C GLU A 178 12.00 -16.94 -3.86
N ARG A 179 13.00 -16.33 -4.51
CA ARG A 179 13.03 -16.03 -5.94
C ARG A 179 13.16 -17.29 -6.81
N GLU A 180 13.85 -18.33 -6.35
CA GLU A 180 13.95 -19.62 -7.05
C GLU A 180 12.63 -20.39 -7.10
N GLY A 181 11.79 -20.26 -6.06
CA GLY A 181 10.49 -20.93 -5.96
C GLY A 181 9.32 -20.16 -6.56
N LEU A 182 9.51 -18.92 -7.02
CA LEU A 182 8.44 -18.08 -7.54
C LEU A 182 8.37 -18.10 -9.08
N GLN A 183 7.17 -18.37 -9.59
CA GLN A 183 6.87 -18.36 -11.03
C GLN A 183 5.92 -17.21 -11.36
N CYS A 184 5.96 -16.78 -12.62
CA CYS A 184 4.98 -15.88 -13.22
C CYS A 184 4.36 -16.50 -14.48
N LEU A 185 3.22 -15.98 -14.93
CA LEU A 185 2.50 -16.41 -16.12
C LEU A 185 2.74 -15.42 -17.26
N GLN A 186 3.17 -15.92 -18.41
CA GLN A 186 3.26 -15.16 -19.66
C GLN A 186 1.88 -14.97 -20.31
N GLU A 187 1.78 -14.13 -21.36
CA GLU A 187 0.52 -13.89 -22.10
C GLU A 187 -0.06 -15.15 -22.81
N GLY A 188 0.69 -16.24 -22.89
CA GLY A 188 0.22 -17.56 -23.34
C GLY A 188 -0.26 -18.51 -22.23
N GLY A 189 -0.17 -18.12 -20.95
CA GLY A 189 -0.46 -18.97 -19.80
C GLY A 189 0.67 -19.93 -19.41
N GLU A 190 1.82 -19.90 -20.12
CA GLU A 190 3.02 -20.64 -19.73
C GLU A 190 3.66 -20.03 -18.46
N ALA A 191 4.14 -20.89 -17.56
CA ALA A 191 4.76 -20.48 -16.32
C ALA A 191 6.29 -20.37 -16.46
N GLU A 192 6.84 -19.19 -16.19
CA GLU A 192 8.29 -18.91 -16.20
C GLU A 192 8.82 -18.66 -14.79
N ALA A 193 10.04 -19.12 -14.50
CA ALA A 193 10.71 -18.86 -13.22
C ALA A 193 11.18 -17.40 -13.12
N LEU A 194 10.78 -16.70 -12.05
CA LEU A 194 11.08 -15.28 -11.88
C LEU A 194 12.59 -15.02 -11.74
N SER A 195 13.36 -15.98 -11.23
CA SER A 195 14.83 -15.95 -11.19
C SER A 195 15.47 -15.78 -12.58
N GLY A 196 14.93 -16.45 -13.61
CA GLY A 196 15.39 -16.37 -15.00
C GLY A 196 14.87 -15.14 -15.75
N LEU A 197 13.63 -14.73 -15.48
CA LEU A 197 12.87 -13.75 -16.27
C LEU A 197 13.65 -12.51 -16.76
N THR A 198 13.72 -12.33 -18.08
CA THR A 198 14.25 -11.11 -18.72
C THR A 198 13.17 -10.48 -19.59
N LEU A 199 12.56 -9.40 -19.11
CA LEU A 199 11.57 -8.65 -19.88
C LEU A 199 12.28 -7.58 -20.74
N PRO A 200 12.18 -7.63 -22.08
CA PRO A 200 12.55 -6.48 -22.90
C PRO A 200 11.56 -5.34 -22.64
N SER A 201 12.05 -4.09 -22.71
CA SER A 201 11.24 -2.87 -22.55
C SER A 201 10.68 -2.58 -21.14
N CYS A 202 11.37 -2.99 -20.07
CA CYS A 202 11.17 -2.40 -18.73
C CYS A 202 12.28 -1.38 -18.44
N GLU A 203 11.97 -0.08 -18.57
CA GLU A 203 12.89 1.03 -18.30
C GLU A 203 12.44 1.83 -17.07
N HIS A 204 13.35 2.01 -16.11
CA HIS A 204 13.06 2.76 -14.89
C HIS A 204 12.68 4.21 -15.22
N PRO A 205 11.66 4.78 -14.55
CA PRO A 205 11.18 6.09 -14.92
C PRO A 205 12.16 7.20 -14.53
N HIS A 206 12.39 8.09 -15.49
CA HIS A 206 13.29 9.23 -15.44
C HIS A 206 12.48 10.53 -15.50
N VAL A 207 12.77 11.44 -14.57
CA VAL A 207 12.01 12.67 -14.33
C VAL A 207 12.93 13.88 -14.44
N GLU A 208 12.50 14.87 -15.20
CA GLU A 208 13.16 16.16 -15.37
C GLU A 208 12.14 17.29 -15.18
N VAL A 209 12.49 18.29 -14.35
CA VAL A 209 11.62 19.46 -14.10
C VAL A 209 12.32 20.72 -14.61
N ASN A 210 11.60 21.49 -15.44
CA ASN A 210 12.14 22.69 -16.08
C ASN A 210 11.10 23.85 -16.07
N PRO A 211 11.46 25.06 -15.61
CA PRO A 211 12.70 25.40 -14.89
C PRO A 211 12.68 24.89 -13.44
N VAL A 212 13.85 24.58 -12.89
CA VAL A 212 14.02 24.11 -11.50
C VAL A 212 13.64 25.18 -10.46
N VAL A 213 13.80 26.46 -10.82
CA VAL A 213 13.44 27.62 -9.99
C VAL A 213 12.69 28.62 -10.86
N VAL A 214 11.51 29.05 -10.42
CA VAL A 214 10.76 30.17 -11.00
C VAL A 214 10.84 31.35 -10.02
N THR A 215 11.07 32.56 -10.55
CA THR A 215 10.99 33.80 -9.77
C THR A 215 10.02 34.73 -10.46
N GLN A 216 8.88 34.98 -9.83
CA GLN A 216 7.76 35.71 -10.43
C GLN A 216 7.23 36.77 -9.46
N MET A 217 6.61 37.83 -9.99
CA MET A 217 5.95 38.86 -9.18
C MET A 217 4.69 38.30 -8.50
N ALA A 218 4.37 38.79 -7.30
CA ALA A 218 3.15 38.40 -6.59
C ALA A 218 1.90 38.73 -7.43
N GLY A 219 0.98 37.77 -7.53
CA GLY A 219 -0.24 37.88 -8.36
C GLY A 219 -0.06 37.57 -9.84
N SER A 220 1.12 37.06 -10.25
CA SER A 220 1.36 36.50 -11.59
C SER A 220 1.40 34.97 -11.57
N ASP A 221 1.09 34.34 -12.70
CA ASP A 221 1.19 32.89 -12.86
C ASP A 221 2.66 32.44 -12.96
N ALA A 222 2.96 31.28 -12.36
CA ALA A 222 4.24 30.58 -12.46
C ALA A 222 4.03 29.25 -13.18
N ILE A 223 4.84 28.97 -14.21
CA ILE A 223 4.76 27.74 -15.00
C ILE A 223 6.01 26.89 -14.76
N VAL A 224 5.79 25.63 -14.42
CA VAL A 224 6.81 24.58 -14.33
C VAL A 224 6.36 23.39 -15.17
N ILE A 225 7.28 22.80 -15.93
CA ILE A 225 7.04 21.62 -16.77
C ILE A 225 7.75 20.44 -16.12
N CYS A 226 7.08 19.30 -16.01
CA CYS A 226 7.72 18.03 -15.71
C CYS A 226 7.67 17.12 -16.94
N ASN A 227 8.85 16.74 -17.43
CA ASN A 227 9.02 15.70 -18.43
C ASN A 227 9.27 14.38 -17.71
N VAL A 228 8.54 13.34 -18.08
CA VAL A 228 8.74 11.99 -17.56
C VAL A 228 8.86 11.01 -18.72
N SER A 229 9.82 10.10 -18.60
CA SER A 229 10.06 8.98 -19.52
C SER A 229 10.22 7.70 -18.71
N GLY A 230 10.06 6.54 -19.36
CA GLY A 230 10.09 5.21 -18.74
C GLY A 230 9.24 4.22 -19.52
N ALA A 231 9.43 2.92 -19.25
CA ALA A 231 8.67 1.85 -19.88
C ALA A 231 8.29 0.80 -18.82
N PRO A 232 6.99 0.52 -18.57
CA PRO A 232 5.81 1.16 -19.17
C PRO A 232 5.75 2.67 -18.84
N PRO A 233 4.93 3.45 -19.58
CA PRO A 233 4.76 4.87 -19.30
C PRO A 233 4.35 5.12 -17.85
N PRO A 234 5.15 5.86 -17.06
CA PRO A 234 4.90 6.03 -15.64
C PRO A 234 3.75 7.01 -15.37
N GLU A 235 3.05 6.78 -14.27
CA GLU A 235 2.06 7.72 -13.76
C GLU A 235 2.75 8.97 -13.17
N LEU A 236 2.12 10.13 -13.35
CA LEU A 236 2.66 11.42 -12.95
C LEU A 236 1.79 12.02 -11.84
N SER A 237 2.32 11.99 -10.61
CA SER A 237 1.82 12.77 -9.48
C SER A 237 2.77 13.90 -9.16
N TRP A 238 2.23 15.08 -8.98
CA TRP A 238 2.89 16.21 -8.32
C TRP A 238 2.76 15.99 -6.74
N SER A 239 3.64 16.48 -5.83
CA SER A 239 3.52 16.66 -4.32
C SER A 239 4.06 18.01 -3.64
N LEU A 240 3.25 19.04 -3.27
CA LEU A 240 3.69 20.39 -2.79
C LEU A 240 4.10 20.35 -1.32
N ASN A 241 5.19 21.01 -0.99
CA ASN A 241 5.66 21.15 0.39
C ASN A 241 5.73 22.63 0.82
N SER A 242 4.58 23.21 1.20
CA SER A 242 4.51 24.56 1.79
C SER A 242 4.39 24.46 3.31
N SER A 243 5.49 24.72 4.02
CA SER A 243 5.52 24.70 5.49
C SER A 243 5.52 26.09 6.14
N GLU A 244 5.52 27.20 5.38
CA GLU A 244 5.77 28.53 5.98
C GLU A 244 4.80 29.68 5.62
N HIS A 245 4.05 29.68 4.51
CA HIS A 245 3.24 30.85 4.08
C HIS A 245 1.82 30.51 3.59
N PRO A 246 0.86 31.47 3.66
CA PRO A 246 -0.57 31.23 3.39
C PRO A 246 -0.80 30.62 2.00
N PRO A 247 -1.91 29.88 1.80
CA PRO A 247 -2.07 29.00 0.65
C PRO A 247 -1.90 29.79 -0.66
N LEU A 248 -0.90 29.39 -1.43
CA LEU A 248 -0.82 29.76 -2.83
C LEU A 248 -2.13 29.29 -3.47
N ILE A 249 -2.94 30.24 -3.96
CA ILE A 249 -4.16 29.92 -4.70
C ILE A 249 -3.72 29.45 -6.08
N THR A 250 -3.29 28.20 -6.15
CA THR A 250 -3.00 27.50 -7.40
C THR A 250 -4.29 26.81 -7.83
N ASN A 251 -4.75 27.08 -9.06
CA ASN A 251 -5.94 26.40 -9.62
C ASN A 251 -5.70 24.90 -9.89
N TYR A 252 -4.48 24.41 -9.63
CA TYR A 252 -4.02 23.03 -9.72
C TYR A 252 -3.01 22.80 -8.59
N GLU A 253 -2.91 21.59 -8.05
CA GLU A 253 -1.91 21.29 -7.03
C GLU A 253 -0.50 21.26 -7.69
N VAL A 254 0.31 22.32 -7.50
CA VAL A 254 1.68 22.44 -8.05
C VAL A 254 2.71 21.84 -7.12
N THR A 255 3.07 20.60 -7.38
CA THR A 255 3.30 19.66 -6.29
C THR A 255 4.58 18.87 -6.80
N LEU A 256 5.71 18.66 -6.09
CA LEU A 256 6.98 18.03 -6.62
C LEU A 256 6.79 16.84 -7.59
N CYS A 257 7.45 16.88 -8.74
CA CYS A 257 7.43 15.76 -9.69
C CYS A 257 8.37 14.64 -9.23
N LEU A 258 7.82 13.47 -8.90
CA LEU A 258 8.56 12.28 -8.53
C LEU A 258 8.23 11.14 -9.49
N PRO A 259 9.23 10.33 -9.91
CA PRO A 259 8.93 9.11 -10.64
C PRO A 259 8.24 8.13 -9.70
N ILE A 260 7.03 7.73 -10.08
CA ILE A 260 6.42 6.49 -9.61
C ILE A 260 7.27 5.36 -10.21
N LYS A 261 8.23 4.84 -9.42
CA LYS A 261 9.25 3.85 -9.81
C LYS A 261 8.77 2.40 -9.70
#